data_AF-A0AAE3UI58-F1
#
_entry.id   AF-A0AAE3UI58-F1
#
_cell.length_a   1.000
_cell.length_b   1.000
_cell.length_c   1.000
_cell.angle_alpha   90.00
_cell.angle_beta   90.00
_cell.angle_gamma   90.00
#
_symmetry.space_group_name_H-M   'P 1'
#
loop_
_entity.id
_entity.type
_entity.pdbx_description
1 polymer ?
#
loop_
_entity_poly.entity_id
_entity_poly.type
_entity_poly.pdbx_seq_one_letter_code
_entity_poly.pdbx_strand_id
1 'polypeptide(L)' 'MAKTKKSSSKKTTSTKRSFTAKQKEAQKKIGEVNFQARKIIYEAGKKGALMPSWKAASKQAVKKVYGK' A
#
# COMPACT_ATOMS: atom_id res chain seq x y z
N MET A 1 30.12 3.93 35.65
CA MET A 1 29.32 4.39 34.49
C MET A 1 29.79 3.64 33.24
N ALA A 2 28.92 2.80 32.67
CA ALA A 2 29.28 1.84 31.62
C ALA A 2 29.51 2.54 30.27
N LYS A 3 30.66 2.25 29.65
CA LYS A 3 31.00 2.65 28.28
C LYS A 3 30.09 1.87 27.31
N THR A 4 29.06 2.52 26.78
CA THR A 4 28.20 1.93 25.75
C THR A 4 28.96 1.86 24.43
N LYS A 5 29.25 0.61 24.02
CA LYS A 5 29.88 0.28 22.74
C LYS A 5 29.07 0.89 21.60
N LYS A 6 29.71 1.77 20.84
CA LYS A 6 29.28 2.33 19.56
C LYS A 6 28.89 1.17 18.64
N SER A 7 27.59 0.91 18.51
CA SER A 7 27.07 -0.06 17.54
C SER A 7 27.41 0.45 16.16
N SER A 8 28.42 -0.16 15.53
CA SER A 8 28.75 0.04 14.13
C SER A 8 27.49 -0.23 13.31
N SER A 9 26.84 0.81 12.77
CA SER A 9 25.78 0.61 11.79
C SER A 9 26.45 -0.01 10.57
N LYS A 10 26.37 -1.33 10.47
CA LYS A 10 26.76 -2.06 9.26
C LYS A 10 25.84 -1.50 8.17
N LYS A 11 26.40 -0.61 7.35
CA LYS A 11 25.74 0.02 6.20
C LYS A 11 25.45 -1.12 5.24
N THR A 12 24.33 -1.80 5.43
CA THR A 12 23.80 -2.75 4.46
C THR A 12 23.54 -1.91 3.23
N THR A 13 24.43 -1.99 2.26
CA THR A 13 24.21 -1.53 0.91
C THR A 13 22.91 -2.18 0.46
N SER A 14 21.81 -1.46 0.63
CA SER A 14 20.54 -1.81 0.04
C SER A 14 20.80 -1.81 -1.45
N THR A 15 21.11 -2.98 -2.01
CA THR A 15 21.02 -3.21 -3.44
C THR A 15 19.60 -2.76 -3.77
N LYS A 16 19.46 -1.58 -4.38
CA LYS A 16 18.15 -1.08 -4.85
C LYS A 16 17.64 -2.16 -5.80
N ARG A 17 16.79 -3.06 -5.30
CA ARG A 17 16.24 -4.14 -6.10
C ARG A 17 15.40 -3.47 -7.17
N SER A 18 15.90 -3.50 -8.40
CA SER A 18 15.15 -3.02 -9.56
C SER A 18 13.98 -3.97 -9.77
N PHE A 19 12.77 -3.47 -9.64
CA PHE A 19 11.57 -4.24 -9.97
C PHE A 19 11.59 -4.62 -11.45
N THR A 20 11.23 -5.87 -11.74
CA THR A 20 10.98 -6.31 -13.12
C THR A 20 9.80 -5.54 -13.71
N ALA A 21 9.68 -5.52 -15.04
CA ALA A 21 8.58 -4.82 -15.72
C ALA A 21 7.19 -5.27 -15.20
N LYS A 22 7.00 -6.59 -15.02
CA LYS A 22 5.77 -7.16 -14.44
C LYS A 22 5.53 -6.71 -13.00
N GLN A 23 6.58 -6.61 -12.18
CA GLN A 23 6.45 -6.12 -10.79
C GLN A 23 6.07 -4.64 -10.74
N LYS A 24 6.62 -3.82 -11.64
CA LYS A 24 6.24 -2.40 -11.75
C LYS A 24 4.78 -2.24 -12.16
N GLU A 25 4.30 -3.07 -13.09
CA GLU A 25 2.90 -3.07 -13.51
C GLU A 25 1.97 -3.51 -12.36
N ALA A 26 2.34 -4.56 -11.64
CA ALA A 26 1.62 -4.98 -10.44
C ALA A 26 1.58 -3.88 -9.37
N GLN A 27 2.70 -3.18 -9.14
CA GLN A 27 2.76 -2.06 -8.20
C GLN A 27 1.83 -0.91 -8.61
N LYS A 28 1.76 -0.58 -9.91
CA LYS A 28 0.80 0.42 -10.42
C LYS A 28 -0.64 0.00 -10.13
N LYS A 29 -1.01 -1.24 -10.44
CA LYS A 29 -2.37 -1.76 -10.19
C LYS A 29 -2.71 -1.78 -8.69
N ILE A 30 -1.76 -2.13 -7.82
CA ILE A 30 -1.94 -2.04 -6.36
C ILE A 30 -2.17 -0.58 -5.92
N GLY A 31 -1.40 0.37 -6.47
CA GLY A 31 -1.59 1.80 -6.22
C GLY A 31 -3.00 2.27 -6.62
N GLU A 32 -3.48 1.81 -7.77
CA GLU A 32 -4.83 2.12 -8.26
C GLU A 32 -5.92 1.53 -7.36
N VAL A 33 -5.77 0.27 -6.93
CA VAL A 33 -6.68 -0.36 -5.95
C VAL A 33 -6.73 0.45 -4.65
N ASN A 34 -5.58 0.87 -4.13
CA ASN A 34 -5.51 1.66 -2.90
C ASN A 34 -6.20 3.02 -3.06
N PHE A 35 -6.00 3.69 -4.19
CA PHE A 35 -6.66 4.96 -4.49
C PHE A 35 -8.19 4.79 -4.56
N GLN A 36 -8.66 3.79 -5.28
CA GLN A 36 -10.09 3.49 -5.41
C GLN A 36 -10.71 3.10 -4.06
N ALA A 37 -10.02 2.30 -3.24
CA ALA A 37 -10.49 1.94 -1.91
C ALA A 37 -10.65 3.16 -1.01
N ARG A 38 -9.66 4.07 -0.99
CA ARG A 38 -9.76 5.35 -0.25
C ARG A 38 -10.92 6.19 -0.74
N LYS A 39 -11.12 6.27 -2.06
CA LYS A 39 -12.24 7.01 -2.66
C LYS A 39 -13.59 6.45 -2.23
N ILE A 40 -13.76 5.11 -2.21
CA ILE A 40 -14.99 4.45 -1.74
C ILE A 40 -15.28 4.82 -0.28
N ILE A 41 -14.27 4.74 0.59
CA ILE A 41 -14.43 5.06 2.01
C ILE A 41 -14.77 6.53 2.21
N TYR A 42 -14.08 7.43 1.51
CA TYR A 42 -14.31 8.87 1.56
C TYR A 42 -15.73 9.24 1.11
N GLU A 43 -16.17 8.70 -0.03
CA GLU A 43 -17.52 8.93 -0.56
C GLU A 43 -18.62 8.38 0.38
N ALA A 44 -18.38 7.23 1.02
CA ALA A 44 -19.31 6.69 2.00
C ALA A 44 -19.44 7.63 3.21
N GLY A 45 -18.32 8.15 3.72
CA GLY A 45 -18.31 9.14 4.81
C GLY A 45 -19.02 10.44 4.42
N LYS A 46 -18.77 10.95 3.20
CA LYS A 46 -19.44 12.17 2.68
C LYS A 46 -20.95 12.02 2.58
N LYS A 47 -21.44 10.81 2.27
CA LYS A 47 -22.87 10.51 2.16
C LYS A 47 -23.55 10.23 3.50
N GLY A 48 -22.82 10.27 4.62
CA GLY A 48 -23.33 9.85 5.93
C GLY A 48 -23.70 8.35 5.97
N ALA A 49 -23.22 7.57 5.00
CA ALA A 49 -23.44 6.13 4.96
C ALA A 49 -22.45 5.43 5.90
N LEU A 50 -22.75 4.18 6.24
CA LEU A 50 -21.84 3.36 7.03
C LEU A 50 -20.52 3.18 6.26
N MET A 51 -19.43 3.70 6.82
CA MET A 51 -18.12 3.63 6.17
C MET A 51 -17.68 2.17 6.06
N PRO A 52 -17.38 1.66 4.85
CA PRO A 52 -16.90 0.31 4.69
C PRO A 52 -15.53 0.16 5.32
N SER A 53 -15.24 -1.02 5.87
CA SER A 53 -13.90 -1.34 6.33
C SER A 53 -12.91 -1.31 5.16
N TRP A 54 -11.62 -1.10 5.47
CA TRP A 54 -10.56 -1.13 4.47
C TRP A 54 -10.62 -2.41 3.62
N LYS A 55 -10.80 -3.58 4.25
CA LYS A 55 -10.90 -4.87 3.56
C LYS A 55 -12.08 -4.92 2.58
N ALA A 56 -13.24 -4.39 2.95
CA ALA A 56 -14.41 -4.34 2.08
C ALA A 56 -14.20 -3.39 0.88
N ALA A 57 -13.66 -2.20 1.14
CA ALA A 57 -13.35 -1.22 0.11
C ALA A 57 -12.27 -1.71 -0.86
N SER A 58 -11.19 -2.34 -0.36
CA SER A 58 -10.15 -2.95 -1.18
C SER A 58 -10.71 -4.08 -2.04
N LYS A 59 -11.61 -4.93 -1.52
CA LYS A 59 -12.24 -5.99 -2.32
C LYS A 59 -13.05 -5.41 -3.49
N GLN A 60 -13.84 -4.36 -3.25
CA GLN A 60 -14.58 -3.68 -4.31
C GLN A 60 -13.65 -2.98 -5.32
N ALA A 61 -12.58 -2.34 -4.84
CA ALA A 61 -11.58 -1.70 -5.68
C ALA A 61 -10.83 -2.71 -6.55
N VAL A 62 -10.46 -3.89 -6.01
CA VAL A 62 -9.85 -4.98 -6.78
C VAL A 62 -10.77 -5.44 -7.89
N LYS A 63 -12.07 -5.66 -7.61
CA LYS A 63 -13.05 -6.01 -8.65
C LYS A 63 -13.10 -4.98 -9.77
N LYS A 64 -13.03 -3.68 -9.44
CA LYS A 64 -13.00 -2.60 -10.44
C LYS A 64 -11.72 -2.57 -11.27
N VAL A 65 -10.55 -2.71 -10.64
CA VAL A 65 -9.23 -2.58 -11.30
C VAL A 65 -8.88 -3.84 -12.10
N TYR A 66 -9.26 -5.03 -11.62
CA TYR A 66 -8.89 -6.30 -12.23
C TYR A 66 -10.05 -6.98 -12.99
N GLY A 67 -11.27 -6.46 -12.91
CA GLY A 67 -12.44 -6.99 -13.63
C GLY A 67 -12.85 -8.42 -13.25
N LYS A 68 -12.41 -8.94 -12.10
CA LYS A 68 -12.73 -10.28 -11.59
C LYS A 68 -13.78 -10.25 -10.49
#